data_AF-A0A2U3N9H9-F1
#
_entry.id   AF-A0A2U3N9H9-F1
#
_cell.length_a   1.000
_cell.length_b   1.000
_cell.length_c   1.000
_cell.angle_alpha   90.00
_cell.angle_beta   90.00
_cell.angle_gamma   90.00
#
_symmetry.space_group_name_H-M   'P 1'
#
loop_
_entity.id
_entity.type
_entity.pdbx_description
1 polymer ?
#
loop_
_entity_poly.entity_id
_entity_poly.type
_entity_poly.pdbx_seq_one_letter_code
_entity_poly.pdbx_strand_id
1 'polypeptide(L)'
;MSFVVVAPEFMAAAAGDLANIGSALTAAQSAAAASTTGITAAAADEVSSAIALLFNVHALDFQALGNQAAAFHSEFVSLLNGGAATYLSTETAAAVAAAPTAVLNQINAPFVQWTGRPLIGNGANGAPGTGAPGGAGGWLIGDGGAGGSGAPGQDGGVGG
;
A
#
# COMPACT_ATOMS: atom_id res chain seq x y z
N MET A 1 3.07 7.13 -16.54
CA MET A 1 2.42 6.31 -15.49
C MET A 1 2.57 7.07 -14.18
N SER A 2 1.52 7.13 -13.35
CA SER A 2 1.62 7.73 -12.01
C SER A 2 2.29 6.72 -11.09
N PHE A 3 3.39 7.09 -10.44
CA PHE A 3 4.01 6.27 -9.41
C PHE A 3 3.40 6.64 -8.06
N VAL A 4 2.85 5.66 -7.36
CA VAL A 4 2.39 5.83 -5.98
C VAL A 4 3.56 5.50 -5.08
N VAL A 5 4.05 6.49 -4.33
CA VAL A 5 5.07 6.29 -3.30
C VAL A 5 4.35 6.16 -1.97
N VAL A 6 4.50 5.00 -1.31
CA VAL A 6 3.97 4.74 0.02
C VAL A 6 5.14 4.57 0.98
N ALA A 7 4.99 5.07 2.20
CA ALA A 7 5.94 4.88 3.30
C ALA A 7 5.27 4.02 4.38
N PRO A 8 5.42 2.68 4.32
CA PRO A 8 4.73 1.74 5.22
C PRO A 8 4.97 2.01 6.70
N GLU A 9 6.13 2.55 7.06
CA GLU A 9 6.51 2.89 8.43
C GLU A 9 5.61 3.99 9.03
N PHE A 10 5.23 5.01 8.25
CA PHE A 10 4.32 6.05 8.72
C PHE A 10 2.88 5.53 8.85
N MET A 11 2.48 4.59 7.99
CA MET A 11 1.17 3.95 8.10
C MET A 11 1.06 3.07 9.34
N ALA A 12 2.11 2.30 9.66
CA ALA A 12 2.18 1.50 10.88
C ALA A 12 2.17 2.37 12.14
N ALA A 13 2.92 3.48 12.14
CA ALA A 13 2.90 4.45 13.25
C ALA A 13 1.49 5.04 13.46
N ALA A 14 0.86 5.51 12.38
CA ALA A 14 -0.51 6.03 12.42
C ALA A 14 -1.52 4.99 12.91
N ALA A 15 -1.37 3.72 12.53
CA ALA A 15 -2.20 2.64 13.04
C ALA A 15 -2.03 2.43 14.55
N GLY A 16 -0.80 2.57 15.07
CA GLY A 16 -0.52 2.56 16.50
C GLY A 16 -1.19 3.72 17.24
N ASP A 17 -1.11 4.94 16.71
CA ASP A 17 -1.77 6.11 17.28
C ASP A 17 -3.29 5.95 17.30
N LEU A 18 -3.88 5.43 16.22
CA LEU A 18 -5.31 5.13 16.16
C LEU A 18 -5.71 4.07 17.17
N ALA A 19 -4.90 3.03 17.40
CA ALA A 19 -5.17 2.03 18.43
C ALA A 19 -5.22 2.67 19.84
N ASN A 20 -4.29 3.59 20.12
CA ASN A 20 -4.28 4.35 21.38
C ASN A 20 -5.53 5.23 21.53
N ILE A 21 -5.95 5.91 20.46
CA ILE A 21 -7.19 6.71 20.45
C ILE A 21 -8.42 5.83 20.73
N GLY A 22 -8.52 4.68 20.06
CA GLY A 22 -9.65 3.74 20.25
C GLY A 22 -9.72 3.21 21.68
N SER A 23 -8.57 2.92 22.28
CA SER A 23 -8.46 2.52 23.69
C SER A 23 -8.93 3.64 24.63
N ALA A 24 -8.46 4.87 24.42
CA ALA A 24 -8.87 6.03 25.22
C ALA A 24 -10.38 6.32 25.10
N LEU A 25 -10.95 6.21 23.90
CA LEU A 25 -12.39 6.37 23.68
C LEU A 25 -13.20 5.30 24.42
N THR A 26 -12.79 4.04 24.32
CA THR A 26 -13.48 2.93 25.00
C THR A 26 -13.43 3.10 26.53
N ALA A 27 -12.29 3.52 27.06
CA ALA A 27 -12.14 3.82 28.48
C ALA A 27 -13.04 4.99 28.93
N ALA A 28 -13.09 6.08 28.16
CA ALA A 28 -13.95 7.22 28.44
C ALA A 28 -15.44 6.84 28.38
N GLN A 29 -15.83 6.04 27.39
CA GLN A 29 -17.18 5.55 27.22
C GLN A 29 -17.63 4.66 28.40
N SER A 30 -16.74 3.77 28.85
CA SER A 30 -16.98 2.95 30.04
C SER A 30 -17.08 3.79 31.32
N ALA A 31 -16.24 4.81 31.48
CA ALA A 31 -16.24 5.68 32.64
C ALA A 31 -17.54 6.51 32.75
N ALA A 32 -18.10 6.92 31.60
CA ALA A 32 -19.34 7.69 31.53
C ALA A 32 -20.62 6.83 31.65
N ALA A 33 -20.53 5.50 31.53
CA ALA A 33 -21.71 4.64 31.41
C ALA A 33 -22.64 4.74 32.64
N ALA A 34 -22.09 4.66 33.85
CA ALA A 34 -22.90 4.66 35.07
C ALA A 34 -23.60 6.00 35.32
N SER A 35 -22.92 7.12 35.07
CA SER A 35 -23.47 8.46 35.32
C SER A 35 -24.51 8.88 34.28
N THR A 36 -24.53 8.25 33.11
CA THR A 36 -25.45 8.58 32.02
C THR A 36 -26.67 7.64 31.93
N THR A 37 -26.56 6.40 32.42
CA THR A 37 -27.64 5.40 32.42
C THR A 37 -28.36 5.24 33.76
N GLY A 38 -27.86 5.93 34.80
CA GLY A 38 -28.41 5.90 36.16
C GLY A 38 -29.15 7.17 36.57
N ILE A 39 -29.69 7.94 35.62
CA ILE A 39 -30.33 9.23 35.92
C ILE A 39 -31.68 8.98 36.59
N THR A 40 -31.85 9.52 37.80
CA THR A 40 -33.10 9.45 38.55
C THR A 40 -33.97 10.68 38.29
N ALA A 41 -35.29 10.53 38.42
CA ALA A 41 -36.22 11.65 38.34
C ALA A 41 -35.90 12.72 39.39
N ALA A 42 -35.92 13.99 38.99
CA ALA A 42 -35.62 15.11 39.88
C ALA A 42 -36.73 15.35 40.94
N ALA A 43 -37.98 15.03 40.59
CA ALA A 43 -39.14 15.05 41.45
C ALA A 43 -40.10 13.90 41.11
N ALA A 44 -41.15 13.73 41.92
CA ALA A 44 -42.11 12.62 41.81
C ALA A 44 -43.17 12.78 40.71
N ASP A 45 -43.10 13.87 39.94
CA ASP A 45 -44.03 14.15 38.85
C ASP A 45 -43.68 13.36 37.57
N GLU A 46 -44.69 13.20 36.72
CA GLU A 46 -44.58 12.44 35.47
C GLU A 46 -43.60 13.09 34.48
N VAL A 47 -43.43 14.41 34.51
CA VAL A 47 -42.50 15.12 33.61
C VAL A 47 -41.06 14.81 34.00
N SER A 48 -40.72 14.89 35.29
CA SER A 48 -39.41 14.50 35.82
C SER A 48 -39.08 13.04 35.53
N SER A 49 -40.07 12.14 35.66
CA SER A 49 -39.91 10.72 35.33
C SER A 49 -39.65 10.50 33.84
N ALA A 50 -40.44 11.15 32.97
CA ALA A 50 -40.28 11.06 31.52
C ALA A 50 -38.93 11.60 31.03
N ILE A 51 -38.45 12.70 31.61
CA ILE A 51 -37.14 13.28 31.28
C ILE A 51 -36.02 12.31 31.68
N ALA A 52 -36.05 11.76 32.90
CA ALA A 52 -35.05 10.78 33.34
C ALA A 52 -35.04 9.54 32.44
N LEU A 53 -36.22 9.02 32.08
CA LEU A 53 -36.35 7.89 31.16
C LEU A 53 -35.75 8.19 29.79
N LEU A 54 -36.04 9.37 29.22
CA LEU A 54 -35.50 9.80 27.93
C LEU A 54 -33.97 9.76 27.91
N PHE A 55 -33.34 10.35 28.93
CA PHE A 55 -31.87 10.38 29.01
C PHE A 55 -31.27 8.98 29.20
N ASN A 56 -31.89 8.13 30.03
CA ASN A 56 -31.40 6.77 30.24
C ASN A 56 -31.49 5.94 28.95
N VAL A 57 -32.60 6.04 28.20
CA VAL A 57 -32.74 5.36 26.90
C VAL A 57 -31.71 5.88 25.90
N HIS A 58 -31.56 7.20 25.80
CA HIS A 58 -30.55 7.80 24.92
C HIS A 58 -29.13 7.37 25.26
N ALA A 59 -28.79 7.28 26.56
CA ALA A 59 -27.50 6.81 27.02
C ALA A 59 -27.27 5.34 26.66
N LEU A 60 -28.27 4.47 26.81
CA LEU A 60 -28.18 3.07 26.39
C LEU A 60 -27.96 2.93 24.88
N ASP A 61 -28.69 3.70 24.07
CA ASP A 61 -28.51 3.72 22.62
C ASP A 61 -27.10 4.23 22.24
N PHE A 62 -26.61 5.26 22.93
CA PHE A 62 -25.25 5.78 22.75
C PHE A 62 -24.19 4.73 23.11
N GLN A 63 -24.41 3.94 24.17
CA GLN A 63 -23.52 2.83 24.53
C GLN A 63 -23.52 1.72 23.47
N ALA A 64 -24.69 1.35 22.95
CA ALA A 64 -24.80 0.37 21.88
C ALA A 64 -24.12 0.84 20.59
N LEU A 65 -24.26 2.11 20.23
CA LEU A 65 -23.57 2.71 19.07
C LEU A 65 -22.06 2.79 19.29
N GLY A 66 -21.61 3.16 20.49
CA GLY A 66 -20.19 3.20 20.84
C GLY A 66 -19.50 1.84 20.67
N ASN A 67 -20.17 0.76 21.05
CA ASN A 67 -19.65 -0.60 20.83
C ASN A 67 -19.51 -0.95 19.34
N GLN A 68 -20.46 -0.54 18.50
CA GLN A 68 -20.38 -0.72 17.05
C GLN A 68 -19.23 0.11 16.45
N ALA A 69 -19.08 1.35 16.89
CA ALA A 69 -17.98 2.22 16.46
C ALA A 69 -16.61 1.67 16.88
N ALA A 70 -16.48 1.10 18.07
CA ALA A 70 -15.25 0.47 18.54
C ALA A 70 -14.87 -0.75 17.70
N ALA A 71 -15.85 -1.58 17.32
CA ALA A 71 -15.62 -2.73 16.43
C ALA A 71 -15.15 -2.29 15.04
N PHE A 72 -15.84 -1.31 14.44
CA PHE A 72 -15.44 -0.72 13.16
C PHE A 72 -14.03 -0.12 13.22
N HIS A 73 -13.71 0.62 14.28
CA HIS A 73 -12.39 1.22 14.47
C HIS A 73 -11.29 0.16 14.56
N SER A 74 -11.54 -0.95 15.26
CA SER A 74 -10.59 -2.07 15.34
C SER A 74 -10.32 -2.70 13.97
N GLU A 75 -11.38 -2.90 13.16
CA GLU A 75 -11.25 -3.41 11.80
C GLU A 75 -10.48 -2.44 10.91
N PHE A 76 -10.76 -1.14 11.00
CA PHE A 76 -10.03 -0.10 10.28
C PHE A 76 -8.52 -0.11 10.58
N VAL A 77 -8.15 -0.19 11.87
CA VAL A 77 -6.74 -0.29 12.29
C VAL A 77 -6.08 -1.57 11.78
N SER A 78 -6.82 -2.69 11.77
CA SER A 78 -6.32 -3.97 11.22
C SER A 78 -6.07 -3.87 9.71
N LEU A 79 -7.01 -3.31 8.96
CA LEU A 79 -6.91 -3.08 7.52
C LEU A 79 -5.75 -2.15 7.17
N LEU A 80 -5.54 -1.08 7.95
CA LEU A 80 -4.43 -0.15 7.74
C LEU A 80 -3.07 -0.85 7.89
N ASN A 81 -2.90 -1.67 8.92
CA ASN A 81 -1.69 -2.49 9.10
C ASN A 81 -1.50 -3.51 7.97
N GLY A 82 -2.57 -4.20 7.57
CA GLY A 82 -2.53 -5.16 6.46
C GLY A 82 -2.16 -4.51 5.12
N GLY A 83 -2.67 -3.31 4.86
CA GLY A 83 -2.33 -2.49 3.70
C GLY A 83 -0.83 -2.13 3.68
N ALA A 84 -0.31 -1.62 4.80
CA ALA A 84 1.11 -1.28 4.93
C ALA A 84 2.03 -2.49 4.65
N ALA A 85 1.69 -3.67 5.19
CA ALA A 85 2.42 -4.92 4.94
C ALA A 85 2.38 -5.35 3.46
N THR A 86 1.24 -5.13 2.79
CA THR A 86 1.09 -5.46 1.37
C THR A 86 1.96 -4.57 0.48
N TYR A 87 2.02 -3.25 0.75
CA TYR A 87 2.93 -2.36 0.04
C TYR A 87 4.39 -2.75 0.26
N LEU A 88 4.79 -2.99 1.51
CA LEU A 88 6.17 -3.39 1.83
C LEU A 88 6.57 -4.70 1.15
N SER A 89 5.69 -5.71 1.15
CA SER A 89 5.97 -6.98 0.47
C SER A 89 6.08 -6.84 -1.04
N THR A 90 5.29 -5.94 -1.65
CA THR A 90 5.35 -5.66 -3.09
C THR A 90 6.67 -4.99 -3.48
N GLU A 91 7.10 -3.97 -2.73
CA GLU A 91 8.39 -3.30 -2.93
C GLU A 91 9.57 -4.28 -2.75
N THR A 92 9.48 -5.14 -1.72
CA THR A 92 10.49 -6.18 -1.48
C THR A 92 10.55 -7.18 -2.64
N ALA A 93 9.40 -7.65 -3.14
CA ALA A 93 9.35 -8.57 -4.26
C ALA A 93 9.90 -7.93 -5.55
N ALA A 94 9.58 -6.66 -5.81
CA ALA A 94 10.13 -5.92 -6.95
C ALA A 94 11.65 -5.76 -6.85
N ALA A 95 12.17 -5.43 -5.66
CA ALA A 95 13.61 -5.33 -5.42
C ALA A 95 14.33 -6.68 -5.62
N VAL A 96 13.75 -7.77 -5.12
CA VAL A 96 14.29 -9.13 -5.31
C VAL A 96 14.28 -9.53 -6.78
N ALA A 97 13.20 -9.25 -7.52
CA ALA A 97 13.11 -9.53 -8.95
C ALA A 97 14.13 -8.73 -9.77
N ALA A 98 14.46 -7.50 -9.35
CA ALA A 98 15.46 -6.65 -10.01
C ALA A 98 16.91 -7.02 -9.66
N ALA A 99 17.16 -7.74 -8.56
CA ALA A 99 18.51 -8.00 -8.06
C ALA A 99 19.42 -8.75 -9.05
N PRO A 100 18.98 -9.81 -9.76
CA PRO A 100 19.82 -10.49 -10.76
C PRO A 100 20.26 -9.55 -11.89
N THR A 101 19.35 -8.71 -12.39
CA THR A 101 19.67 -7.73 -13.43
C THR A 101 20.65 -6.67 -12.94
N ALA A 102 20.52 -6.21 -11.70
CA ALA A 102 21.47 -5.27 -11.11
C ALA A 102 22.89 -5.86 -11.03
N VAL A 103 23.02 -7.12 -10.61
CA VAL A 103 24.30 -7.83 -10.57
C VAL A 103 24.88 -8.01 -11.97
N LEU A 104 24.06 -8.43 -12.95
CA LEU A 104 24.49 -8.55 -14.34
C LEU A 104 24.96 -7.21 -14.92
N ASN A 105 24.26 -6.12 -14.64
CA ASN A 105 24.66 -4.78 -15.06
C ASN A 105 26.02 -4.39 -14.48
N GLN A 106 26.28 -4.71 -13.20
CA GLN A 106 27.57 -4.43 -12.57
C GLN A 106 28.71 -5.27 -13.17
N ILE A 107 28.47 -6.55 -13.48
CA ILE A 107 29.43 -7.42 -14.18
C ILE A 107 29.72 -6.90 -15.58
N ASN A 108 28.68 -6.44 -16.30
CA ASN A 108 28.78 -5.97 -17.68
C ASN A 108 29.36 -4.56 -17.82
N ALA A 109 29.23 -3.71 -16.79
CA ALA A 109 29.64 -2.30 -16.83
C ALA A 109 31.06 -2.07 -17.41
N PRO A 110 32.13 -2.76 -16.96
CA PRO A 110 33.44 -2.56 -17.56
C PRO A 110 33.49 -2.97 -19.04
N PHE A 111 32.83 -4.07 -19.42
CA PHE A 111 32.86 -4.53 -20.81
C PHE A 111 32.09 -3.60 -21.73
N VAL A 112 30.95 -3.07 -21.30
CA VAL A 112 30.22 -2.06 -22.05
C VAL A 112 31.06 -0.78 -22.19
N GLN A 113 31.77 -0.37 -21.13
CA GLN A 113 32.65 0.80 -21.17
C GLN A 113 33.80 0.64 -22.18
N TRP A 114 34.45 -0.52 -22.22
CA TRP A 114 35.65 -0.73 -23.03
C TRP A 114 35.36 -1.26 -24.44
N THR A 115 34.27 -1.99 -24.63
CA THR A 115 33.97 -2.72 -25.87
C THR A 115 32.64 -2.32 -26.51
N GLY A 116 31.83 -1.50 -25.83
CA GLY A 116 30.48 -1.15 -26.27
C GLY A 116 29.47 -2.29 -26.18
N ARG A 117 29.85 -3.47 -25.64
CA ARG A 117 29.03 -4.68 -25.58
C ARG A 117 29.08 -5.34 -24.20
N PRO A 118 27.97 -5.94 -23.74
CA PRO A 118 27.95 -6.67 -22.47
C PRO A 118 28.82 -7.94 -22.54
N LEU A 119 29.28 -8.42 -21.38
CA LEU A 119 29.96 -9.71 -21.28
C LEU A 119 28.95 -10.86 -21.35
N ILE A 120 27.85 -10.75 -20.58
CA ILE A 120 26.81 -11.76 -20.42
C ILE A 120 25.44 -11.09 -20.51
N GLY A 121 24.52 -11.67 -21.27
CA GLY A 121 23.15 -11.20 -21.40
C GLY A 121 22.78 -10.87 -22.85
N ASN A 122 21.47 -10.83 -23.11
CA ASN A 122 20.95 -10.58 -24.44
C ASN A 122 21.16 -9.12 -24.86
N GLY A 123 21.25 -8.89 -26.15
CA GLY A 123 21.30 -7.56 -26.74
C GLY A 123 20.01 -6.78 -26.52
N ALA A 124 20.10 -5.45 -26.45
CA ALA A 124 18.93 -4.59 -26.33
C ALA A 124 18.05 -4.69 -27.59
N ASN A 125 16.74 -4.84 -27.42
CA ASN A 125 15.81 -4.83 -28.56
C ASN A 125 15.76 -3.44 -29.20
N GLY A 126 15.58 -3.40 -30.52
CA GLY A 126 15.31 -2.16 -31.25
C GLY A 126 13.97 -1.56 -30.81
N ALA A 127 13.88 -0.23 -30.82
CA ALA A 127 12.67 0.48 -30.41
C ALA A 127 11.49 0.14 -31.34
N PRO A 128 10.32 -0.28 -30.82
CA PRO A 128 9.15 -0.56 -31.64
C PRO A 128 8.71 0.66 -32.47
N GLY A 129 8.26 0.43 -33.71
CA GLY A 129 7.80 1.47 -34.64
C GLY A 129 8.91 2.30 -35.30
N THR A 130 10.18 1.98 -35.06
CA THR A 130 11.33 2.75 -35.60
C THR A 130 12.10 2.04 -36.71
N GLY A 131 11.93 0.73 -36.87
CA GLY A 131 12.81 -0.08 -37.72
C GLY A 131 14.27 -0.16 -37.22
N ALA A 132 14.55 0.25 -35.98
CA ALA A 132 15.90 0.21 -35.43
C ALA A 132 16.43 -1.23 -35.30
N PRO A 133 17.72 -1.48 -35.61
CA PRO A 133 18.30 -2.80 -35.43
C PRO A 133 18.36 -3.20 -33.95
N GLY A 134 18.30 -4.49 -33.68
CA GLY A 134 18.61 -5.05 -32.37
C GLY A 134 20.10 -4.91 -32.05
N GLY A 135 20.42 -4.74 -30.77
CA GLY A 135 21.80 -4.73 -30.29
C GLY A 135 22.39 -6.14 -30.26
N ALA A 136 23.71 -6.23 -30.40
CA ALA A 136 24.41 -7.51 -30.30
C ALA A 136 24.32 -8.12 -28.89
N GLY A 137 24.24 -9.46 -28.81
CA GLY A 137 24.34 -10.22 -27.57
C GLY A 137 25.70 -10.10 -26.88
N GLY A 138 25.78 -10.61 -25.65
CA GLY A 138 27.00 -10.62 -24.84
C GLY A 138 28.16 -11.40 -25.47
N TRP A 139 29.40 -11.05 -25.09
CA TRP A 139 30.61 -11.71 -25.61
C TRP A 139 30.70 -13.20 -25.29
N LEU A 140 30.26 -13.61 -24.10
CA LEU A 140 30.34 -15.00 -23.66
C LEU A 140 29.01 -15.74 -23.84
N ILE A 141 27.92 -15.11 -23.40
CA ILE A 141 26.58 -15.72 -23.38
C ILE A 141 25.55 -14.63 -23.63
N GLY A 142 24.58 -14.91 -24.49
CA GLY A 142 23.41 -14.06 -24.73
C GLY A 142 23.08 -13.94 -26.20
N ASP A 143 21.78 -13.93 -26.50
CA ASP A 143 21.27 -13.79 -27.86
C ASP A 143 21.27 -12.32 -28.29
N GLY A 144 21.26 -12.08 -29.60
CA GLY A 144 21.01 -10.75 -30.14
C GLY A 144 19.62 -10.22 -29.78
N GLY A 145 19.51 -8.89 -29.69
CA GLY A 145 18.23 -8.23 -29.52
C GLY A 145 17.36 -8.38 -30.76
N ALA A 146 16.05 -8.43 -30.58
CA ALA A 146 15.12 -8.36 -31.70
C ALA A 146 15.18 -6.98 -32.36
N GLY A 147 15.07 -6.93 -33.70
CA GLY A 147 14.89 -5.67 -34.41
C GLY A 147 13.55 -5.03 -34.10
N GLY A 148 13.52 -3.69 -34.00
CA GLY A 148 12.29 -2.94 -33.76
C GLY A 148 11.34 -3.04 -34.95
N SER A 149 10.04 -3.18 -34.71
CA SER A 149 9.05 -3.09 -35.78
C SER A 149 9.15 -1.76 -36.53
N GLY A 150 8.83 -1.75 -37.83
CA GLY A 150 8.74 -0.52 -38.62
C GLY A 150 7.50 0.30 -38.26
N ALA A 151 7.51 1.60 -38.59
CA ALA A 151 6.29 2.41 -38.63
C ALA A 151 5.31 1.85 -39.70
N PRO A 152 4.02 2.24 -39.70
CA PRO A 152 3.08 1.78 -40.72
C PRO A 152 3.61 2.00 -42.15
N GLY A 153 3.74 0.91 -42.91
CA GLY A 153 4.28 0.92 -44.28
C GLY A 153 5.82 0.96 -44.39
N GLN A 154 6.54 0.82 -43.29
CA GLN A 154 8.01 0.72 -43.23
C GLN A 154 8.43 -0.69 -42.81
N ASP A 155 9.59 -1.14 -43.30
CA ASP A 155 10.16 -2.43 -42.93
C ASP A 155 10.62 -2.45 -41.46
N GLY A 156 10.67 -3.65 -40.87
CA GLY A 156 11.24 -3.85 -39.54
C GLY A 156 12.77 -3.79 -39.53
N GLY A 157 13.34 -3.52 -38.36
CA GLY A 157 14.77 -3.55 -38.14
C GLY A 157 15.32 -4.98 -38.14
N VAL A 158 16.60 -5.11 -38.48
CA VAL A 158 17.32 -6.39 -38.40
C VAL A 158 17.56 -6.79 -36.94
N GLY A 159 17.59 -8.10 -36.66
CA GLY A 159 18.05 -8.62 -35.36
C GLY A 159 19.55 -8.41 -35.16
N GLY A 160 19.98 -8.44 -33.89
CA GLY A 160 21.38 -8.30 -33.49
C GLY A 160 22.18 -9.59 -33.37
#